data_AF-A0A9Q1BBK1-F1
#
_entry.id   AF-A0A9Q1BBK1-F1
#
_cell.length_a   1.000
_cell.length_b   1.000
_cell.length_c   1.000
_cell.angle_alpha   90.00
_cell.angle_beta   90.00
_cell.angle_gamma   90.00
#
_symmetry.space_group_name_H-M   'P 1'
#
loop_
_entity.id
_entity.type
_entity.pdbx_description
1 polymer ?
#
loop_
_entity_poly.entity_id
_entity_poly.type
_entity_poly.pdbx_seq_one_letter_code
_entity_poly.pdbx_strand_id
1 'polypeptide(L)'
;MGLVHSLSIAVEQRIEMCLNINVHDGLTNGASGIIKYFENLPSVTCIWILFDDPNVGKQTRIENRHYYHQHISFSWPPVFPCSRLFRVGKHHNAQVLRKQFPLRPANAKTVHRSQGDTVSELVVNISDRTSQCHTHYVAFSRVTTMAQLYITNLNPKKIKVSPHVIAEMERLRNKKQLKINLSDLSTMKNDLLIVIHNVRSLLKHFQDIQSDKNVMNCDILALTEANLPDNFDQQQFSIDNYYAYTNSDNSLAIYSKFRAKAQQDFSHITCHVKALLLSFNTSKGNIQIVKHLFPILLVF
;
A
#
# COMPACT_ATOMS: atom_id res chain seq x y z
N MET A 1 11.19 17.18 -9.98
CA MET A 1 10.79 15.81 -10.33
C MET A 1 9.37 15.83 -10.88
N GLY A 2 9.06 14.97 -11.85
CA GLY A 2 7.75 14.91 -12.51
C GLY A 2 7.91 14.90 -14.01
N LEU A 3 7.38 15.93 -14.68
CA LEU A 3 7.38 16.05 -16.13
C LEU A 3 8.78 16.26 -16.71
N VAL A 4 9.18 15.37 -17.61
CA VAL A 4 10.44 15.43 -18.35
C VAL A 4 10.43 16.55 -19.40
N HIS A 5 11.61 17.05 -19.77
CA HIS A 5 11.71 18.07 -20.81
C HIS A 5 11.40 17.49 -22.19
N SER A 6 11.99 16.35 -22.51
CA SER A 6 11.72 15.55 -23.71
C SER A 6 11.28 14.16 -23.29
N LEU A 7 10.22 13.65 -23.93
CA LEU A 7 9.64 12.33 -23.66
C LEU A 7 9.78 11.48 -24.92
N SER A 8 10.76 10.58 -24.92
CA SER A 8 10.96 9.59 -26.00
C SER A 8 10.25 8.31 -25.63
N ILE A 9 9.17 8.01 -26.35
CA ILE A 9 8.32 6.84 -26.13
C ILE A 9 7.88 6.24 -27.46
N ALA A 10 7.62 4.93 -27.47
CA ALA A 10 7.15 4.17 -28.62
C ALA A 10 6.02 3.20 -28.21
N VAL A 11 5.30 2.69 -29.21
CA VAL A 11 4.32 1.61 -29.01
C VAL A 11 5.06 0.37 -28.50
N GLU A 12 4.42 -0.40 -27.61
CA GLU A 12 5.00 -1.54 -26.88
C GLU A 12 6.13 -1.19 -25.90
N GLN A 13 6.42 0.09 -25.68
CA GLN A 13 7.41 0.48 -24.68
C GLN A 13 6.83 0.42 -23.27
N ARG A 14 7.63 -0.11 -22.33
CA ARG A 14 7.30 -0.12 -20.91
C ARG A 14 7.56 1.26 -20.30
N ILE A 15 6.54 1.77 -19.63
CA ILE A 15 6.54 3.09 -19.00
C ILE A 15 6.09 2.98 -17.56
N GLU A 16 6.25 4.08 -16.84
CA GLU A 16 5.59 4.28 -15.58
C GLU A 16 5.12 5.73 -15.45
N MET A 17 4.08 5.91 -14.66
CA MET A 17 3.61 7.22 -14.28
C MET A 17 4.61 7.92 -13.36
N CYS A 18 4.83 9.21 -13.59
CA CYS A 18 5.77 10.03 -12.83
C CYS A 18 5.10 11.01 -11.87
N LEU A 19 3.76 11.02 -11.82
CA LEU A 19 2.93 11.91 -11.01
C LEU A 19 1.70 11.17 -10.47
N ASN A 20 1.16 11.66 -9.37
CA ASN A 20 -0.18 11.30 -8.91
C ASN A 20 -1.20 12.16 -9.66
N ILE A 21 -2.00 11.53 -10.52
CA ILE A 21 -3.07 12.19 -11.27
C ILE A 21 -4.41 11.92 -10.58
N ASN A 22 -4.71 10.64 -10.32
CA ASN A 22 -5.88 10.22 -9.56
C ASN A 22 -5.49 9.04 -8.67
N VAL A 23 -5.30 9.31 -7.38
CA VAL A 23 -4.86 8.30 -6.41
C VAL A 23 -5.93 7.24 -6.18
N HIS A 24 -7.21 7.65 -6.16
CA HIS A 24 -8.33 6.74 -5.96
C HIS A 24 -8.51 5.76 -7.12
N ASP A 25 -8.16 6.19 -8.33
CA ASP A 25 -8.22 5.37 -9.55
C ASP A 25 -6.88 4.68 -9.88
N GLY A 26 -5.92 4.67 -8.95
CA GLY A 26 -4.63 4.01 -9.11
C GLY A 26 -3.64 4.70 -10.07
N LEU A 27 -4.03 5.80 -10.73
CA LEU A 27 -3.18 6.64 -11.58
C LEU A 27 -2.20 7.46 -10.73
N THR A 28 -1.23 6.75 -10.16
CA THR A 28 -0.27 7.21 -9.17
C THR A 28 1.16 7.14 -9.70
N ASN A 29 2.06 7.89 -9.07
CA ASN A 29 3.49 7.82 -9.37
C ASN A 29 4.02 6.41 -9.07
N GLY A 30 4.59 5.75 -10.08
CA GLY A 30 5.04 4.36 -10.02
C GLY A 30 4.11 3.37 -10.72
N ALA A 31 2.86 3.74 -11.03
CA ALA A 31 1.95 2.90 -11.80
C ALA A 31 2.59 2.56 -13.15
N SER A 32 2.86 1.27 -13.36
CA SER A 32 3.64 0.75 -14.50
C SER A 32 2.71 0.12 -15.54
N GLY A 33 3.11 0.23 -16.80
CA GLY A 33 2.31 -0.28 -17.92
C GLY A 33 3.05 -0.25 -19.24
N ILE A 34 2.35 -0.62 -20.31
CA ILE A 34 2.86 -0.70 -21.67
C ILE A 34 2.02 0.23 -22.56
N ILE A 35 2.68 1.04 -23.38
CA ILE A 35 2.00 1.89 -24.36
C ILE A 35 1.44 1.01 -25.47
N LYS A 36 0.15 1.19 -25.79
CA LYS A 36 -0.53 0.44 -26.84
C LYS A 36 -0.89 1.27 -28.06
N TYR A 37 -1.20 2.56 -27.88
CA TYR A 37 -1.59 3.40 -29.01
C TYR A 37 -1.36 4.90 -28.74
N PHE A 38 -1.15 5.66 -29.82
CA PHE A 38 -1.01 7.12 -29.82
C PHE A 38 -2.12 7.76 -30.64
N GLU A 39 -2.84 8.70 -30.04
CA GLU A 39 -3.92 9.43 -30.70
C GLU A 39 -3.42 10.70 -31.39
N ASN A 40 -3.84 10.94 -32.64
CA ASN A 40 -3.56 12.15 -33.42
C ASN A 40 -2.07 12.44 -33.72
N LEU A 41 -1.36 11.48 -34.34
CA LEU A 41 0.01 11.73 -34.82
C LEU A 41 0.04 12.81 -35.93
N PRO A 42 1.05 13.70 -35.96
CA PRO A 42 2.24 13.75 -35.10
C PRO A 42 2.03 14.47 -33.74
N SER A 43 0.93 15.21 -33.59
CA SER A 43 0.62 16.00 -32.39
C SER A 43 -0.17 15.19 -31.38
N VAL A 44 0.52 14.27 -30.69
CA VAL A 44 -0.13 13.32 -29.77
C VAL A 44 -0.95 14.03 -28.70
N THR A 45 -2.25 13.69 -28.64
CA THR A 45 -3.20 14.28 -27.68
C THR A 45 -3.56 13.34 -26.54
N CYS A 46 -3.50 12.03 -26.80
CA CYS A 46 -3.83 10.96 -25.87
C CYS A 46 -2.89 9.78 -26.10
N ILE A 47 -2.52 9.10 -25.02
CA ILE A 47 -1.75 7.86 -25.04
C ILE A 47 -2.58 6.78 -24.35
N TRP A 48 -2.80 5.68 -25.04
CA TRP A 48 -3.52 4.53 -24.50
C TRP A 48 -2.54 3.54 -23.89
N ILE A 49 -2.76 3.17 -22.63
CA ILE A 49 -1.80 2.40 -21.84
C ILE A 49 -2.48 1.16 -21.27
N LEU A 50 -1.84 0.01 -21.41
CA LEU A 50 -2.19 -1.20 -20.66
C LEU A 50 -1.38 -1.20 -19.37
N PHE A 51 -2.02 -0.92 -18.23
CA PHE A 51 -1.39 -0.99 -16.91
C PHE A 51 -1.24 -2.43 -16.43
N ASP A 52 -0.21 -2.68 -15.61
CA ASP A 52 0.05 -4.02 -15.05
C ASP A 52 -1.07 -4.45 -14.10
N ASP A 53 -1.59 -3.52 -13.29
CA ASP A 53 -2.78 -3.75 -12.46
C ASP A 53 -4.04 -3.35 -13.26
N PRO A 54 -4.95 -4.31 -13.56
CA PRO A 54 -6.17 -4.04 -14.32
C PRO A 54 -7.14 -3.09 -13.60
N ASN A 55 -6.96 -2.86 -12.30
CA ASN A 55 -7.76 -1.91 -11.53
C ASN A 55 -7.37 -0.45 -11.80
N VAL A 56 -6.15 -0.20 -12.26
CA VAL A 56 -5.68 1.15 -12.54
C VAL A 56 -6.47 1.74 -13.71
N GLY A 57 -6.97 2.97 -13.51
CA GLY A 57 -7.71 3.71 -14.52
C GLY A 57 -9.16 3.28 -14.70
N LYS A 58 -9.73 2.41 -13.85
CA LYS A 58 -11.12 1.91 -13.97
C LYS A 58 -12.14 3.04 -14.14
N GLN A 59 -12.07 4.05 -13.29
CA GLN A 59 -12.96 5.20 -13.33
C GLN A 59 -12.66 6.05 -14.58
N THR A 60 -11.38 6.27 -14.88
CA THR A 60 -10.91 7.02 -16.05
C THR A 60 -11.46 6.43 -17.35
N ARG A 61 -11.54 5.09 -17.47
CA ARG A 61 -12.13 4.42 -18.64
C ARG A 61 -13.61 4.75 -18.84
N ILE A 62 -14.36 4.86 -17.76
CA ILE A 62 -15.79 5.14 -17.79
C ILE A 62 -16.04 6.61 -18.16
N GLU A 63 -15.35 7.53 -17.48
CA GLU A 63 -15.49 8.97 -17.71
C GLU A 63 -15.09 9.37 -19.14
N ASN A 64 -14.08 8.69 -19.69
CA ASN A 64 -13.56 8.95 -21.02
C ASN A 64 -14.08 7.94 -22.07
N ARG A 65 -15.22 7.28 -21.81
CA ARG A 65 -15.79 6.26 -22.72
C ARG A 65 -16.01 6.79 -24.15
N HIS A 66 -16.30 8.07 -24.30
CA HIS A 66 -16.51 8.73 -25.60
C HIS A 66 -15.27 8.80 -26.49
N TYR A 67 -14.06 8.60 -25.94
CA TYR A 67 -12.82 8.54 -26.73
C TYR A 67 -12.55 7.15 -27.34
N TYR A 68 -13.26 6.11 -26.93
CA TYR A 68 -13.02 4.75 -27.43
C TYR A 68 -13.61 4.56 -28.83
N HIS A 69 -12.83 3.91 -29.70
CA HIS A 69 -13.24 3.50 -31.04
C HIS A 69 -12.76 2.08 -31.34
N GLN A 70 -13.09 1.53 -32.52
CA GLN A 70 -12.94 0.10 -32.86
C GLN A 70 -11.54 -0.50 -32.64
N HIS A 71 -10.48 0.31 -32.57
CA HIS A 71 -9.09 -0.16 -32.43
C HIS A 71 -8.54 -0.05 -30.99
N ILE A 72 -9.34 0.46 -30.05
CA ILE A 72 -8.92 0.66 -28.66
C ILE A 72 -9.63 -0.34 -27.75
N SER A 73 -8.85 -1.19 -27.09
CA SER A 73 -9.39 -2.08 -26.06
C SER A 73 -9.91 -1.27 -24.88
N PHE A 74 -11.10 -1.64 -24.36
CA PHE A 74 -11.63 -1.05 -23.14
C PHE A 74 -10.68 -1.23 -21.95
N SER A 75 -9.75 -2.19 -21.94
CA SER A 75 -8.78 -2.34 -20.84
C SER A 75 -7.70 -1.25 -20.80
N TRP A 76 -7.60 -0.39 -21.81
CA TRP A 76 -6.56 0.64 -21.92
C TRP A 76 -7.13 2.00 -21.52
N PRO A 77 -6.90 2.51 -20.30
CA PRO A 77 -7.25 3.89 -19.98
C PRO A 77 -6.47 4.91 -20.83
N PRO A 78 -7.12 6.02 -21.23
CA PRO A 78 -6.45 7.13 -21.88
C PRO A 78 -5.63 7.95 -20.87
N VAL A 79 -4.42 8.35 -21.24
CA VAL A 79 -3.57 9.26 -20.47
C VAL A 79 -3.36 10.55 -21.26
N PHE A 80 -3.66 11.67 -20.61
CA PHE A 80 -3.61 13.01 -21.19
C PHE A 80 -2.41 13.81 -20.67
N PRO A 81 -1.94 14.84 -21.41
CA PRO A 81 -0.88 15.72 -20.95
C PRO A 81 -1.38 16.60 -19.78
N CYS A 82 -0.55 16.72 -18.74
CA CYS A 82 -0.83 17.58 -17.58
C CYS A 82 0.15 18.75 -17.51
N SER A 83 -0.25 19.82 -16.85
CA SER A 83 0.58 21.01 -16.65
C SER A 83 1.13 21.06 -15.22
N ARG A 84 2.41 21.34 -15.06
CA ARG A 84 3.04 21.55 -13.74
C ARG A 84 3.90 22.81 -13.74
N LEU A 85 3.80 23.56 -12.65
CA LEU A 85 4.62 24.73 -12.40
C LEU A 85 5.99 24.34 -11.84
N PHE A 86 7.05 24.87 -12.43
CA PHE A 86 8.42 24.70 -12.01
C PHE A 86 8.98 26.05 -11.57
N ARG A 87 9.51 26.11 -10.34
CA ARG A 87 10.24 27.29 -9.88
C ARG A 87 11.70 27.19 -10.29
N VAL A 88 12.16 28.16 -11.08
CA VAL A 88 13.49 28.17 -11.71
C VAL A 88 14.31 29.38 -11.27
N GLY A 89 15.63 29.30 -11.45
CA GLY A 89 16.61 30.30 -11.01
C GLY A 89 17.19 30.00 -9.62
N LYS A 90 18.36 30.59 -9.33
CA LYS A 90 19.14 30.37 -8.09
C LYS A 90 18.35 30.64 -6.80
N HIS A 91 17.35 31.52 -6.88
CA HIS A 91 16.47 31.89 -5.78
C HIS A 91 15.01 31.43 -5.97
N HIS A 92 14.71 30.64 -7.01
CA HIS A 92 13.34 30.19 -7.33
C HIS A 92 12.33 31.31 -7.62
N ASN A 93 12.82 32.49 -8.04
CA ASN A 93 12.00 33.69 -8.27
C ASN A 93 11.20 33.66 -9.58
N ALA A 94 11.60 32.82 -10.55
CA ALA A 94 10.87 32.68 -11.80
C ALA A 94 10.04 31.39 -11.80
N GLN A 95 8.88 31.43 -12.45
CA GLN A 95 7.97 30.29 -12.56
C GLN A 95 7.76 29.94 -14.03
N VAL A 96 7.88 28.66 -14.35
CA VAL A 96 7.69 28.13 -15.71
C VAL A 96 6.62 27.05 -15.65
N LEU A 97 5.58 27.20 -16.47
CA LEU A 97 4.57 26.15 -16.66
C LEU A 97 5.06 25.18 -17.74
N ARG A 98 5.07 23.89 -17.44
CA ARG A 98 5.36 22.84 -18.42
C ARG A 98 4.15 21.94 -18.57
N LYS A 99 3.68 21.78 -19.81
CA LYS A 99 2.65 20.81 -20.19
C LYS A 99 3.31 19.60 -20.86
N GLN A 100 3.10 18.40 -20.34
CA GLN A 100 3.68 17.15 -20.85
C GLN A 100 2.90 15.94 -20.30
N PHE A 101 2.99 14.79 -20.96
CA PHE A 101 2.46 13.53 -20.43
C PHE A 101 3.13 13.14 -19.11
N PRO A 102 2.39 12.67 -18.10
CA PRO A 102 2.91 12.27 -16.80
C PRO A 102 3.59 10.89 -16.84
N LEU A 103 4.39 10.62 -17.87
CA LEU A 103 5.01 9.33 -18.15
C LEU A 103 6.53 9.43 -18.18
N ARG A 104 7.20 8.29 -17.98
CA ARG A 104 8.63 8.12 -18.21
C ARG A 104 8.93 6.68 -18.62
N PRO A 105 9.97 6.45 -19.46
CA PRO A 105 10.46 5.09 -19.75
C PRO A 105 10.79 4.32 -18.47
N ALA A 106 10.43 3.04 -18.44
CA ALA A 106 10.56 2.18 -17.25
C ALA A 106 11.24 0.83 -17.50
N ASN A 107 11.83 0.61 -18.69
CA ASN A 107 12.62 -0.61 -18.98
C ASN A 107 13.82 -0.77 -18.03
N ALA A 108 14.40 0.36 -17.59
CA ALA A 108 15.45 0.39 -16.59
C ALA A 108 15.15 1.50 -15.57
N LYS A 109 15.25 1.15 -14.29
CA LYS A 109 15.05 2.09 -13.17
C LYS A 109 16.32 2.17 -12.34
N THR A 110 16.56 3.32 -11.73
CA THR A 110 17.59 3.43 -10.70
C THR A 110 17.10 2.78 -9.42
N VAL A 111 18.02 2.21 -8.62
CA VAL A 111 17.67 1.52 -7.38
C VAL A 111 16.90 2.40 -6.40
N HIS A 112 17.25 3.69 -6.31
CA HIS A 112 16.51 4.66 -5.49
C HIS A 112 15.05 4.82 -5.91
N ARG A 113 14.74 4.64 -7.19
CA ARG A 113 13.37 4.76 -7.71
C ARG A 113 12.57 3.47 -7.57
N SER A 114 13.24 2.32 -7.55
CA SER A 114 12.60 1.05 -7.26
C SER A 114 12.43 0.79 -5.76
N GLN A 115 12.79 1.72 -4.88
CA GLN A 115 12.66 1.50 -3.44
C GLN A 115 11.18 1.37 -3.05
N GLY A 116 10.81 0.22 -2.51
CA GLY A 116 9.42 -0.12 -2.21
C GLY A 116 8.73 -0.96 -3.29
N ASP A 117 9.30 -1.04 -4.51
CA ASP A 117 8.79 -1.91 -5.56
C ASP A 117 9.02 -3.37 -5.20
N THR A 118 8.11 -4.24 -5.61
CA THR A 118 8.28 -5.69 -5.57
C THR A 118 8.15 -6.21 -7.00
N VAL A 119 9.16 -6.92 -7.49
CA VAL A 119 9.20 -7.46 -8.85
C VAL A 119 9.42 -8.97 -8.80
N SER A 120 8.84 -9.69 -9.76
CA SER A 120 9.07 -11.14 -9.91
C SER A 120 10.47 -11.40 -10.43
N GLU A 121 10.89 -10.70 -11.48
CA GLU A 121 12.18 -10.90 -12.14
C GLU A 121 12.97 -9.60 -12.21
N LEU A 122 14.28 -9.69 -11.96
CA LEU A 122 15.13 -8.51 -11.87
C LEU A 122 16.53 -8.76 -12.44
N VAL A 123 16.94 -7.88 -13.34
CA VAL A 123 18.34 -7.77 -13.78
C VAL A 123 18.96 -6.55 -13.09
N VAL A 124 19.99 -6.76 -12.27
CA VAL A 124 20.72 -5.70 -11.57
C VAL A 124 22.11 -5.54 -12.16
N ASN A 125 22.49 -4.32 -12.52
CA ASN A 125 23.85 -3.99 -12.92
C ASN A 125 24.58 -3.28 -11.76
N ILE A 126 25.66 -3.89 -11.26
CA ILE A 126 26.48 -3.38 -10.14
C ILE A 126 27.87 -2.94 -10.63
N SER A 127 27.89 -2.22 -11.75
CA SER A 127 29.12 -1.63 -12.29
C SER A 127 29.76 -0.57 -11.38
N ASP A 128 30.98 -0.15 -11.73
CA ASP A 128 31.82 0.69 -10.87
C ASP A 128 31.36 2.14 -10.68
N ARG A 129 30.32 2.58 -11.41
CA ARG A 129 29.77 3.94 -11.33
C ARG A 129 29.08 4.18 -9.98
N THR A 130 29.72 4.98 -9.13
CA THR A 130 29.13 5.74 -8.00
C THR A 130 27.94 5.07 -7.28
N SER A 131 28.10 3.83 -6.81
CA SER A 131 27.09 3.22 -5.94
C SER A 131 27.29 3.71 -4.51
N GLN A 132 26.27 4.34 -3.94
CA GLN A 132 26.20 4.65 -2.52
C GLN A 132 26.20 3.36 -1.70
N CYS A 133 26.70 3.41 -0.46
CA CYS A 133 26.58 2.30 0.49
C CYS A 133 25.11 1.86 0.61
N HIS A 134 24.87 0.56 0.85
CA HIS A 134 23.53 -0.05 0.99
C HIS A 134 22.66 -0.16 -0.28
N THR A 135 23.04 0.44 -1.41
CA THR A 135 22.24 0.37 -2.65
C THR A 135 22.01 -1.07 -3.11
N HIS A 136 23.02 -1.94 -2.99
CA HIS A 136 22.91 -3.37 -3.35
C HIS A 136 21.81 -4.08 -2.55
N TYR A 137 21.69 -3.79 -1.25
CA TYR A 137 20.66 -4.37 -0.39
C TYR A 137 19.26 -3.93 -0.83
N VAL A 138 19.09 -2.64 -1.16
CA VAL A 138 17.81 -2.13 -1.67
C VAL A 138 17.47 -2.80 -3.00
N ALA A 139 18.43 -2.95 -3.92
CA ALA A 139 18.21 -3.59 -5.21
C ALA A 139 17.82 -5.07 -5.08
N PHE A 140 18.56 -5.84 -4.27
CA PHE A 140 18.30 -7.27 -4.11
C PHE A 140 17.01 -7.55 -3.35
N SER A 141 16.61 -6.70 -2.41
CA SER A 141 15.34 -6.85 -1.69
C SER A 141 14.09 -6.54 -2.53
N ARG A 142 14.23 -6.19 -3.82
CA ARG A 142 13.06 -5.96 -4.70
C ARG A 142 12.52 -7.26 -5.30
N VAL A 143 13.37 -8.29 -5.42
CA VAL A 143 12.99 -9.58 -5.99
C VAL A 143 12.51 -10.51 -4.88
N THR A 144 11.46 -11.28 -5.17
CA THR A 144 10.85 -12.19 -4.19
C THR A 144 11.60 -13.51 -4.06
N THR A 145 12.25 -13.95 -5.14
CA THR A 145 12.99 -15.22 -5.18
C THR A 145 14.40 -15.02 -5.74
N MET A 146 15.38 -15.69 -5.13
CA MET A 146 16.78 -15.59 -5.56
C MET A 146 17.00 -16.13 -6.99
N ALA A 147 16.23 -17.15 -7.39
CA ALA A 147 16.33 -17.75 -8.73
C ALA A 147 15.99 -16.75 -9.87
N GLN A 148 15.23 -15.70 -9.56
CA GLN A 148 14.81 -14.68 -10.52
C GLN A 148 15.68 -13.41 -10.46
N LEU A 149 16.80 -13.46 -9.73
CA LEU A 149 17.78 -12.38 -9.64
C LEU A 149 18.96 -12.64 -10.57
N TYR A 150 19.12 -11.77 -11.57
CA TYR A 150 20.25 -11.81 -12.51
C TYR A 150 21.17 -10.62 -12.24
N ILE A 151 22.43 -10.91 -11.88
CA ILE A 151 23.42 -9.86 -11.59
C ILE A 151 24.39 -9.73 -12.76
N THR A 152 24.52 -8.52 -13.28
CA THR A 152 25.49 -8.16 -14.31
C THR A 152 26.59 -7.30 -13.69
N ASN A 153 27.85 -7.54 -14.09
CA ASN A 153 29.03 -6.79 -13.62
C ASN A 153 29.15 -6.71 -12.09
N LEU A 154 29.12 -7.85 -11.39
CA LEU A 154 29.22 -7.87 -9.93
C LEU A 154 30.57 -7.29 -9.46
N ASN A 155 30.54 -6.21 -8.68
CA ASN A 155 31.69 -5.70 -7.96
C ASN A 155 31.54 -5.93 -6.44
N PRO A 156 32.21 -6.95 -5.85
CA PRO A 156 32.11 -7.26 -4.42
C PRO A 156 32.50 -6.08 -3.52
N LYS A 157 33.39 -5.19 -3.97
CA LYS A 157 33.83 -4.02 -3.18
C LYS A 157 32.71 -3.00 -2.94
N LYS A 158 31.57 -3.12 -3.62
CA LYS A 158 30.38 -2.26 -3.44
C LYS A 158 29.37 -2.82 -2.45
N ILE A 159 29.52 -4.08 -2.04
CA ILE A 159 28.73 -4.70 -0.97
C ILE A 159 29.32 -4.21 0.35
N LYS A 160 28.92 -3.00 0.74
CA LYS A 160 29.42 -2.32 1.94
C LYS A 160 28.28 -1.74 2.76
N VAL A 161 28.44 -1.89 4.07
CA VAL A 161 27.54 -1.34 5.09
C VAL A 161 28.29 -0.21 5.80
N SER A 162 27.63 0.93 5.99
CA SER A 162 28.18 2.02 6.79
C SER A 162 28.44 1.56 8.23
N PRO A 163 29.63 1.83 8.82
CA PRO A 163 29.92 1.53 10.21
C PRO A 163 28.92 2.17 11.20
N HIS A 164 28.40 3.36 10.86
CA HIS A 164 27.39 4.02 11.68
C HIS A 164 26.09 3.20 11.76
N VAL A 165 25.68 2.55 10.67
CA VAL A 165 24.46 1.71 10.66
C VAL A 165 24.68 0.48 11.52
N ILE A 166 25.87 -0.13 11.49
CA ILE A 166 26.21 -1.28 12.33
C ILE A 166 26.13 -0.89 13.81
N ALA A 167 26.79 0.20 14.20
CA ALA A 167 26.78 0.71 15.56
C ALA A 167 25.36 1.05 16.04
N GLU A 168 24.53 1.65 15.19
CA GLU A 168 23.15 1.99 15.53
C GLU A 168 22.27 0.74 15.69
N MET A 169 22.42 -0.26 14.82
CA MET A 169 21.70 -1.54 14.94
C MET A 169 22.08 -2.29 16.22
N GLU A 170 23.36 -2.29 16.60
CA GLU A 170 23.81 -2.83 17.88
C GLU A 170 23.23 -2.07 19.07
N ARG A 171 23.22 -0.73 19.00
CA ARG A 171 22.60 0.13 20.02
C ARG A 171 21.12 -0.18 20.20
N LEU A 172 20.37 -0.35 19.10
CA LEU A 172 18.95 -0.68 19.14
C LEU A 172 18.71 -2.06 19.76
N ARG A 173 19.47 -3.08 19.35
CA ARG A 173 19.33 -4.46 19.86
C ARG A 173 19.66 -4.57 21.36
N ASN A 174 20.72 -3.90 21.80
CA ASN A 174 21.27 -4.11 23.14
C ASN A 174 20.80 -3.08 24.18
N LYS A 175 20.55 -1.83 23.78
CA LYS A 175 20.30 -0.71 24.72
C LYS A 175 18.90 -0.12 24.64
N LYS A 176 18.13 -0.39 23.57
CA LYS A 176 16.77 0.13 23.41
C LYS A 176 15.78 -0.98 23.09
N GLN A 177 15.66 -1.92 24.03
CA GLN A 177 14.50 -2.80 24.07
C GLN A 177 13.26 -1.95 24.32
N LEU A 178 12.23 -2.15 23.49
CA LEU A 178 10.92 -1.54 23.69
C LEU A 178 10.38 -2.07 25.02
N LYS A 179 10.23 -1.19 26.01
CA LYS A 179 9.42 -1.53 27.18
C LYS A 179 7.98 -1.58 26.71
N ILE A 180 7.45 -2.79 26.57
CA ILE A 180 6.04 -3.01 26.30
C ILE A 180 5.28 -2.57 27.55
N ASN A 181 4.83 -1.31 27.56
CA ASN A 181 3.92 -0.77 28.58
C ASN A 181 2.47 -1.16 28.23
N LEU A 182 2.23 -2.46 28.05
CA LEU A 182 0.87 -2.97 28.02
C LEU A 182 0.54 -3.40 29.44
N SER A 183 -0.31 -2.62 30.09
CA SER A 183 -0.99 -3.06 31.31
C SER A 183 -1.70 -4.37 31.01
N ASP A 184 -1.63 -5.34 31.92
CA ASP A 184 -2.39 -6.58 31.80
C ASP A 184 -3.89 -6.26 31.76
N LEU A 185 -4.48 -6.35 30.57
CA LEU A 185 -5.87 -5.98 30.35
C LEU A 185 -6.83 -6.92 31.09
N SER A 186 -6.36 -8.08 31.57
CA SER A 186 -7.14 -9.01 32.40
C SER A 186 -7.54 -8.45 33.75
N THR A 187 -6.86 -7.39 34.20
CA THR A 187 -7.18 -6.71 35.47
C THR A 187 -8.44 -5.84 35.39
N MET A 188 -8.93 -5.52 34.19
CA MET A 188 -10.09 -4.63 33.98
C MET A 188 -11.41 -5.40 33.96
N LYS A 189 -11.85 -5.87 35.14
CA LYS A 189 -12.98 -6.83 35.27
C LYS A 189 -14.39 -6.23 35.16
N ASN A 190 -14.55 -4.90 35.21
CA ASN A 190 -15.87 -4.26 35.26
C ASN A 190 -16.21 -3.34 34.08
N ASP A 191 -15.28 -3.17 33.15
CA ASP A 191 -15.43 -2.27 32.01
C ASP A 191 -15.75 -3.04 30.74
N LEU A 192 -16.37 -2.36 29.77
CA LEU A 192 -16.48 -2.86 28.41
C LEU A 192 -15.14 -2.63 27.70
N LEU A 193 -14.42 -3.70 27.39
CA LEU A 193 -13.11 -3.62 26.72
C LEU A 193 -13.25 -3.78 25.21
N ILE A 194 -12.97 -2.71 24.47
CA ILE A 194 -12.97 -2.72 23.01
C ILE A 194 -11.53 -2.63 22.50
N VAL A 195 -11.10 -3.62 21.73
CA VAL A 195 -9.79 -3.65 21.06
C VAL A 195 -9.98 -3.38 19.59
N ILE A 196 -9.27 -2.38 19.08
CA ILE A 196 -9.21 -2.09 17.65
C ILE A 196 -7.78 -2.32 17.18
N HIS A 197 -7.61 -3.20 16.19
CA HIS A 197 -6.31 -3.57 15.66
C HIS A 197 -6.32 -3.63 14.13
N ASN A 198 -5.25 -3.14 13.51
CA ASN A 198 -5.07 -3.23 12.06
C ASN A 198 -4.32 -4.53 11.74
N VAL A 199 -4.93 -5.39 10.94
CA VAL A 199 -4.39 -6.67 10.52
C VAL A 199 -4.39 -6.72 9.00
N ARG A 200 -3.32 -6.22 8.38
CA ARG A 200 -3.15 -6.11 6.92
C ARG A 200 -3.35 -7.41 6.12
N SER A 201 -3.41 -8.57 6.79
CA SER A 201 -3.88 -9.85 6.26
C SER A 201 -4.31 -10.78 7.40
N LEU A 202 -5.62 -10.87 7.66
CA LEU A 202 -6.13 -11.68 8.78
C LEU A 202 -5.79 -13.16 8.61
N LEU A 203 -5.89 -13.68 7.39
CA LEU A 203 -5.58 -15.09 7.09
C LEU A 203 -4.17 -15.49 7.56
N LYS A 204 -3.18 -14.63 7.32
CA LYS A 204 -1.78 -14.92 7.63
C LYS A 204 -1.49 -14.81 9.13
N HIS A 205 -2.25 -13.99 9.85
CA HIS A 205 -1.98 -13.60 11.24
C HIS A 205 -3.05 -14.04 12.23
N PHE A 206 -3.98 -14.90 11.81
CA PHE A 206 -5.08 -15.31 12.67
C PHE A 206 -4.59 -16.05 13.93
N GLN A 207 -3.61 -16.94 13.76
CA GLN A 207 -3.01 -17.65 14.88
C GLN A 207 -2.26 -16.70 15.84
N ASP A 208 -1.63 -15.65 15.31
CA ASP A 208 -0.97 -14.63 16.12
C ASP A 208 -1.98 -13.94 17.03
N ILE A 209 -3.17 -13.60 16.50
CA ILE A 209 -4.27 -12.97 17.26
C ILE A 209 -4.82 -13.90 18.33
N GLN A 210 -5.05 -15.17 18.00
CA GLN A 210 -5.54 -16.16 18.97
C GLN A 210 -4.54 -16.40 20.12
N SER A 211 -3.25 -16.23 19.86
CA SER A 211 -2.20 -16.40 20.86
C SER A 211 -2.05 -15.20 21.81
N ASP A 212 -2.54 -14.02 21.41
CA ASP A 212 -2.42 -12.79 22.21
C ASP A 212 -3.51 -12.71 23.29
N LYS A 213 -3.09 -12.94 24.54
CA LYS A 213 -3.98 -12.92 25.71
C LYS A 213 -4.66 -11.57 25.94
N ASN A 214 -4.02 -10.45 25.60
CA ASN A 214 -4.60 -9.12 25.79
C ASN A 214 -5.70 -8.86 24.75
N VAL A 215 -5.46 -9.27 23.51
CA VAL A 215 -6.45 -9.17 22.43
C VAL A 215 -7.63 -10.09 22.70
N MET A 216 -7.37 -11.33 23.12
CA MET A 216 -8.39 -12.33 23.42
C MET A 216 -9.19 -12.07 24.72
N ASN A 217 -8.72 -11.18 25.59
CA ASN A 217 -9.44 -10.82 26.80
C ASN A 217 -10.53 -9.74 26.58
N CYS A 218 -10.57 -9.11 25.40
CA CYS A 218 -11.53 -8.04 25.12
C CYS A 218 -12.99 -8.51 25.11
N ASP A 219 -13.95 -7.59 25.20
CA ASP A 219 -15.36 -7.90 24.98
C ASP A 219 -15.74 -7.78 23.49
N ILE A 220 -15.11 -6.83 22.79
CA ILE A 220 -15.28 -6.58 21.35
C ILE A 220 -13.91 -6.38 20.71
N LEU A 221 -13.62 -7.15 19.67
CA LEU A 221 -12.42 -7.05 18.83
C LEU A 221 -12.81 -6.57 17.44
N ALA A 222 -12.26 -5.45 16.99
CA ALA A 222 -12.43 -4.93 15.64
C ALA A 222 -11.10 -4.97 14.88
N LEU A 223 -11.03 -5.81 13.85
CA LEU A 223 -9.87 -6.00 13.00
C LEU A 223 -10.05 -5.25 11.68
N THR A 224 -9.31 -4.16 11.51
CA THR A 224 -9.37 -3.33 10.31
C THR A 224 -8.30 -3.75 9.29
N GLU A 225 -8.54 -3.47 8.01
CA GLU A 225 -7.66 -3.86 6.89
C GLU A 225 -7.44 -5.37 6.76
N ALA A 226 -8.41 -6.17 7.25
CA ALA A 226 -8.34 -7.63 7.32
C ALA A 226 -8.05 -8.31 5.98
N ASN A 227 -8.44 -7.68 4.86
CA ASN A 227 -8.26 -8.13 3.49
C ASN A 227 -8.69 -9.59 3.32
N LEU A 228 -9.95 -9.88 3.69
CA LEU A 228 -10.53 -11.21 3.62
C LEU A 228 -10.85 -11.56 2.16
N PRO A 229 -10.67 -12.84 1.76
CA PRO A 229 -11.03 -13.30 0.42
C PRO A 229 -12.54 -13.33 0.25
N ASP A 230 -13.02 -13.16 -0.99
CA ASP A 230 -14.46 -13.15 -1.29
C ASP A 230 -15.17 -14.48 -0.94
N ASN A 231 -14.43 -15.60 -0.98
CA ASN A 231 -14.90 -16.92 -0.52
C ASN A 231 -14.62 -17.13 0.98
N PHE A 232 -15.01 -16.16 1.80
CA PHE A 232 -14.78 -16.21 3.24
C PHE A 232 -15.69 -17.27 3.90
N ASP A 233 -15.09 -18.35 4.40
CA ASP A 233 -15.78 -19.27 5.31
C ASP A 233 -15.70 -18.72 6.74
N GLN A 234 -16.85 -18.27 7.26
CA GLN A 234 -16.99 -17.78 8.62
C GLN A 234 -16.58 -18.82 9.68
N GLN A 235 -16.64 -20.12 9.36
CA GLN A 235 -16.29 -21.18 10.30
C GLN A 235 -14.78 -21.34 10.45
N GLN A 236 -13.98 -21.06 9.42
CA GLN A 236 -12.53 -21.23 9.46
C GLN A 236 -11.84 -20.23 10.41
N PHE A 237 -12.50 -19.11 10.70
CA PHE A 237 -11.97 -18.03 11.52
C PHE A 237 -12.84 -17.77 12.76
N SER A 238 -13.59 -18.76 13.23
CA SER A 238 -14.34 -18.64 14.47
C SER A 238 -13.40 -18.54 15.66
N ILE A 239 -13.64 -17.56 16.51
CA ILE A 239 -12.97 -17.42 17.80
C ILE A 239 -13.92 -17.92 18.88
N ASP A 240 -13.45 -18.85 19.72
CA ASP A 240 -14.24 -19.41 20.81
C ASP A 240 -14.83 -18.31 21.70
N ASN A 241 -16.13 -18.41 21.98
CA ASN A 241 -16.91 -17.46 22.78
C ASN A 241 -17.16 -16.08 22.13
N TYR A 242 -16.85 -15.92 20.84
CA TYR A 242 -17.20 -14.72 20.09
C TYR A 242 -18.14 -15.01 18.92
N TYR A 243 -19.05 -14.08 18.68
CA TYR A 243 -19.80 -13.95 17.45
C TYR A 243 -18.99 -13.14 16.44
N ALA A 244 -18.80 -13.67 15.23
CA ALA A 244 -18.06 -13.02 14.15
C ALA A 244 -19.02 -12.25 13.20
N TYR A 245 -18.59 -11.07 12.76
CA TYR A 245 -19.28 -10.22 11.79
C TYR A 245 -18.26 -9.65 10.82
N THR A 246 -18.62 -9.48 9.55
CA THR A 246 -17.77 -8.85 8.53
C THR A 246 -18.54 -7.77 7.77
N ASN A 247 -17.84 -6.82 7.17
CA ASN A 247 -18.45 -5.86 6.24
C ASN A 247 -18.48 -6.38 4.81
N SER A 248 -19.33 -5.76 3.97
CA SER A 248 -19.50 -6.09 2.55
C SER A 248 -18.19 -6.08 1.77
N ASP A 249 -17.24 -5.23 2.18
CA ASP A 249 -15.99 -4.99 1.46
C ASP A 249 -14.83 -5.82 2.04
N ASN A 250 -15.12 -6.79 2.92
CA ASN A 250 -14.15 -7.75 3.47
C ASN A 250 -12.90 -7.14 4.13
N SER A 251 -12.98 -5.87 4.52
CA SER A 251 -11.90 -5.07 5.08
C SER A 251 -11.99 -4.93 6.60
N LEU A 252 -13.12 -5.31 7.19
CA LEU A 252 -13.38 -5.25 8.62
C LEU A 252 -13.95 -6.58 9.11
N ALA A 253 -13.31 -7.17 10.12
CA ALA A 253 -13.84 -8.30 10.87
C ALA A 253 -14.06 -7.87 12.33
N ILE A 254 -15.25 -8.13 12.86
CA ILE A 254 -15.62 -7.83 14.24
C ILE A 254 -15.93 -9.14 14.95
N TYR A 255 -15.32 -9.35 16.11
CA TYR A 255 -15.64 -10.43 17.02
C TYR A 255 -16.22 -9.82 18.29
N SER A 256 -17.40 -10.26 18.73
CA SER A 256 -18.01 -9.79 19.98
C SER A 256 -18.48 -10.94 20.85
N LYS A 257 -18.28 -10.86 22.17
CA LYS A 257 -18.88 -11.79 23.14
C LYS A 257 -20.41 -11.60 23.25
N PHE A 258 -20.91 -10.46 22.77
CA PHE A 258 -22.33 -10.13 22.78
C PHE A 258 -22.94 -10.37 21.41
N ARG A 259 -24.18 -10.85 21.39
CA ARG A 259 -24.94 -10.97 20.16
C ARG A 259 -25.40 -9.59 19.71
N ALA A 260 -24.98 -9.18 18.52
CA ALA A 260 -25.42 -7.93 17.92
C ALA A 260 -26.79 -8.09 17.27
N LYS A 261 -27.60 -7.04 17.31
CA LYS A 261 -28.77 -6.88 16.43
C LYS A 261 -28.44 -5.82 15.39
N ALA A 262 -28.80 -6.08 14.14
CA ALA A 262 -28.75 -5.05 13.10
C ALA A 262 -29.82 -3.99 13.43
N GLN A 263 -29.41 -2.73 13.57
CA GLN A 263 -30.33 -1.64 13.92
C GLN A 263 -30.33 -0.61 12.79
N GLN A 264 -31.52 -0.30 12.26
CA GLN A 264 -31.68 0.53 11.06
C GLN A 264 -31.56 2.05 11.31
N ASP A 265 -31.62 2.54 12.57
CA ASP A 265 -31.64 3.98 12.82
C ASP A 265 -30.94 4.36 14.13
N PHE A 266 -29.95 5.25 14.03
CA PHE A 266 -29.63 6.23 15.07
C PHE A 266 -29.05 7.51 14.45
N SER A 267 -29.78 8.61 14.62
CA SER A 267 -29.27 9.97 14.52
C SER A 267 -28.51 10.32 15.81
N HIS A 268 -27.24 10.67 15.67
CA HIS A 268 -26.39 11.34 16.67
C HIS A 268 -25.87 10.53 17.87
N ILE A 269 -24.90 9.64 17.65
CA ILE A 269 -23.75 9.46 18.56
C ILE A 269 -22.48 9.28 17.72
N THR A 270 -21.58 10.26 17.78
CA THR A 270 -20.32 10.28 17.03
C THR A 270 -19.27 9.46 17.79
N CYS A 271 -19.11 8.19 17.43
CA CYS A 271 -17.84 7.48 17.64
C CYS A 271 -17.34 7.07 16.26
N HIS A 272 -16.28 7.75 15.79
CA HIS A 272 -15.68 7.47 14.48
C HIS A 272 -14.97 6.10 14.49
N VAL A 273 -15.76 5.06 14.31
CA VAL A 273 -15.36 3.77 13.78
C VAL A 273 -16.42 3.48 12.72
N LYS A 274 -16.03 3.30 11.45
CA LYS A 274 -16.96 2.83 10.41
C LYS A 274 -17.32 1.38 10.73
N ALA A 275 -18.14 1.20 11.75
CA ALA A 275 -18.74 -0.05 12.13
C ALA A 275 -19.97 -0.24 11.25
N LEU A 276 -20.16 -1.46 10.75
CA LEU A 276 -21.48 -1.95 10.40
C LEU A 276 -22.45 -1.56 11.53
N LEU A 277 -23.67 -1.10 11.20
CA LEU A 277 -24.72 -0.67 12.13
C LEU A 277 -25.16 -1.81 13.09
N LEU A 278 -24.30 -2.17 14.02
CA LEU A 278 -24.47 -3.24 14.99
C LEU A 278 -24.63 -2.62 16.37
N SER A 279 -25.78 -2.85 17.00
CA SER A 279 -25.97 -2.53 18.40
C SER A 279 -25.73 -3.76 19.27
N PHE A 280 -24.93 -3.56 20.31
CA PHE A 280 -24.63 -4.56 21.32
C PHE A 280 -25.40 -4.17 22.60
N ASN A 281 -26.19 -5.08 23.15
CA ASN A 281 -26.86 -4.84 24.43
C ASN A 281 -25.87 -5.11 25.56
N THR A 282 -25.37 -4.06 26.22
CA THR A 282 -24.36 -4.17 27.29
C THR A 282 -24.87 -3.55 28.59
N SER A 283 -24.77 -4.29 29.70
CA SER A 283 -25.15 -3.83 31.05
C SER A 283 -23.99 -3.23 31.87
N LYS A 284 -22.84 -2.93 31.25
CA LYS A 284 -21.62 -2.46 31.92
C LYS A 284 -21.53 -0.93 31.96
N GLY A 285 -21.05 -0.37 33.08
CA GLY A 285 -21.14 1.06 33.40
C GLY A 285 -20.04 1.97 32.84
N ASN A 286 -18.88 1.44 32.45
CA ASN A 286 -17.78 2.22 31.86
C ASN A 286 -17.27 1.58 30.56
N ILE A 287 -16.99 2.40 29.54
CA ILE A 287 -16.46 1.97 28.24
C ILE A 287 -14.99 2.35 28.16
N GLN A 288 -14.12 1.37 27.87
CA GLN A 288 -12.70 1.61 27.60
C GLN A 288 -12.32 1.13 26.19
N ILE A 289 -11.75 2.04 25.40
CA ILE A 289 -11.30 1.76 24.04
C ILE A 289 -9.78 1.72 24.03
N VAL A 290 -9.23 0.54 23.76
CA VAL A 290 -7.78 0.34 23.61
C VAL A 290 -7.47 0.21 22.13
N LYS A 291 -6.76 1.20 21.59
CA LYS A 291 -6.25 1.14 20.22
C LYS A 291 -4.84 0.59 20.23
N HIS A 292 -4.67 -0.63 19.75
CA HIS A 292 -3.34 -1.20 19.51
C HIS A 292 -2.80 -0.66 18.18
N LEU A 293 -1.97 0.37 18.27
CA LEU A 293 -1.24 0.99 17.16
C LEU A 293 0.14 0.36 16.92
N PHE A 294 0.38 -0.83 17.46
CA PHE A 294 1.56 -1.57 17.07
C PHE A 294 1.29 -2.20 15.70
N PRO A 295 2.00 -1.83 14.63
CA PRO A 295 2.22 -2.83 13.60
C PRO A 295 2.85 -3.99 14.35
N ILE A 296 2.22 -5.17 14.32
CA ILE A 296 3.00 -6.38 14.59
C ILE A 296 4.19 -6.22 13.64
N LEU A 297 5.37 -6.05 14.22
CA LEU A 297 6.63 -6.02 13.48
C LEU A 297 6.82 -7.46 13.00
N LEU A 298 6.00 -7.84 12.01
CA LEU A 298 6.19 -9.00 11.19
C LEU A 298 7.36 -8.65 10.29
N VAL A 299 8.54 -8.76 10.89
CA VAL A 299 9.79 -8.92 10.16
C VAL A 299 9.67 -10.27 9.50
N PHE A 300 9.19 -10.30 8.26
CA PHE A 300 9.64 -11.19 7.17
C PHE A 300 9.29 -10.52 5.84
#